data_AF-A0A2K5QUM1-F1
#
_entry.id   AF-A0A2K5QUM1-F1
#
_cell.length_a   1.000
_cell.length_b   1.000
_cell.length_c   1.000
_cell.angle_alpha   90.00
_cell.angle_beta   90.00
_cell.angle_gamma   90.00
#
_symmetry.space_group_name_H-M   'P 1'
#
loop_
_entity.id
_entity.type
_entity.pdbx_description
1 polymer ?
#
loop_
_entity_poly.entity_id
_entity_poly.type
_entity_poly.pdbx_seq_one_letter_code
_entity_poly.pdbx_strand_id
1 'polypeptide(L)'
;MESVGRRAVDMELTGKLGVVHPSLEDSANKLEENTYYFSWTVETLLLRFGKTIGEEQLVLKRVANILINLYGMTAVLSQASLSICIGLCKHDHEVLLASTFCAEAYFQNLFSLSQLDKYAPENLDEQIKKMSRQILEKRTYICAHPLDRTY
;
A
#
# COMPACT_ATOMS: atom_id res chain seq x y z
N MET A 1 -16.41 -4.32 -24.77
CA MET A 1 -15.32 -4.57 -23.80
C MET A 1 -15.91 -4.18 -22.46
N GLU A 2 -16.48 -5.19 -21.80
CA GLU A 2 -17.47 -5.03 -20.74
C GLU A 2 -16.87 -4.28 -19.54
N SER A 3 -17.55 -3.21 -19.15
CA SER A 3 -17.37 -2.54 -17.87
C SER A 3 -17.67 -3.55 -16.77
N VAL A 4 -16.63 -4.22 -16.28
CA VAL A 4 -16.67 -5.02 -15.04
C VAL A 4 -17.16 -4.07 -13.95
N GLY A 5 -18.43 -4.24 -13.58
CA GLY A 5 -19.09 -3.41 -12.60
C GLY A 5 -18.28 -3.42 -11.31
N ARG A 6 -18.08 -2.24 -10.73
CA ARG A 6 -17.62 -2.08 -9.35
C ARG A 6 -18.64 -2.78 -8.44
N ARG A 7 -18.50 -4.08 -8.23
CA ARG A 7 -19.12 -4.72 -7.07
C ARG A 7 -18.43 -4.09 -5.88
N ALA A 8 -19.18 -3.35 -5.06
CA ALA A 8 -18.69 -2.97 -3.74
C ALA A 8 -18.24 -4.26 -3.06
N VAL A 9 -16.94 -4.35 -2.80
CA VAL A 9 -16.39 -5.49 -2.07
C VAL A 9 -16.75 -5.24 -0.63
N ASP A 10 -17.78 -5.93 -0.19
CA ASP A 10 -18.25 -5.95 1.18
C ASP A 10 -17.83 -7.31 1.74
N MET A 11 -16.76 -7.31 2.54
CA MET A 11 -16.35 -8.49 3.30
C MET A 11 -17.18 -8.64 4.59
N GLU A 12 -18.17 -7.77 4.80
CA GLU A 12 -19.11 -7.76 5.92
C GLU A 12 -18.41 -7.74 7.30
N LEU A 13 -17.24 -7.10 7.41
CA LEU A 13 -16.46 -7.04 8.67
C LEU A 13 -17.25 -6.39 9.82
N THR A 14 -18.03 -5.37 9.50
CA THR A 14 -18.92 -4.66 10.43
C THR A 14 -20.36 -5.23 10.40
N GLY A 15 -20.68 -6.00 9.36
CA GLY A 15 -22.01 -6.56 9.10
C GLY A 15 -22.21 -7.91 9.78
N LYS A 16 -22.39 -8.98 8.99
CA LYS A 16 -22.76 -10.32 9.51
C LYS A 16 -21.70 -10.94 10.41
N LEU A 17 -20.41 -10.65 10.20
CA LEU A 17 -19.36 -11.21 11.05
C LEU A 17 -19.21 -10.46 12.38
N GLY A 18 -19.59 -9.17 12.44
CA GLY A 18 -19.55 -8.36 13.66
C GLY A 18 -18.19 -8.32 14.36
N VAL A 19 -17.09 -8.49 13.61
CA VAL A 19 -15.73 -8.55 14.16
C VAL A 19 -15.16 -7.18 14.44
N VAL A 20 -15.61 -6.17 13.70
CA VAL A 20 -15.24 -4.77 13.90
C VAL A 20 -16.42 -4.01 14.48
N HIS A 21 -16.16 -3.15 15.47
CA HIS A 21 -17.20 -2.34 16.09
C HIS A 21 -17.80 -1.34 15.07
N PRO A 22 -19.12 -1.10 15.05
CA PRO A 22 -19.78 -0.19 14.10
C PRO A 22 -19.19 1.22 14.00
N SER A 23 -18.63 1.74 15.09
CA SER A 23 -17.94 3.05 15.08
C SER A 23 -16.70 3.11 14.19
N LEU A 24 -16.16 1.96 13.76
CA LEU A 24 -14.98 1.84 12.90
C LEU A 24 -15.34 1.40 11.46
N GLU A 25 -16.63 1.39 11.10
CA GLU A 25 -17.14 0.93 9.80
C GLU A 25 -16.40 1.56 8.61
N ASP A 26 -16.25 2.88 8.61
CA ASP A 26 -15.54 3.61 7.55
C ASP A 26 -14.09 3.18 7.37
N SER A 27 -13.45 2.73 8.44
CA SER A 27 -12.06 2.29 8.45
C SER A 27 -11.96 0.82 8.03
N ALA A 28 -12.94 0.00 8.40
CA ALA A 28 -13.10 -1.36 7.91
C ALA A 28 -13.33 -1.37 6.39
N ASN A 29 -14.22 -0.53 5.87
CA ASN A 29 -14.49 -0.43 4.42
C ASN A 29 -13.22 -0.07 3.63
N LYS A 30 -12.39 0.84 4.17
CA LYS A 30 -11.08 1.19 3.59
C LYS A 30 -10.10 0.00 3.57
N LEU A 31 -10.11 -0.83 4.61
CA LEU A 31 -9.30 -2.05 4.66
C LEU A 31 -9.78 -3.07 3.61
N GLU A 32 -11.08 -3.29 3.50
CA GLU A 32 -11.68 -4.23 2.56
C GLU A 32 -11.36 -3.85 1.11
N GLU A 33 -11.52 -2.57 0.76
CA GLU A 33 -11.23 -2.05 -0.57
C GLU A 33 -9.73 -2.19 -0.92
N ASN A 34 -8.82 -1.81 -0.02
CA ASN A 34 -7.39 -2.02 -0.26
C ASN A 34 -7.03 -3.50 -0.41
N THR A 35 -7.62 -4.37 0.41
CA THR A 35 -7.37 -5.81 0.36
C THR A 35 -7.80 -6.39 -0.99
N TYR A 36 -8.96 -5.95 -1.50
CA TYR A 36 -9.43 -6.32 -2.82
C TYR A 36 -8.47 -5.89 -3.93
N TYR A 37 -8.11 -4.60 -3.97
CA TYR A 37 -7.20 -4.09 -5.00
C TYR A 37 -5.82 -4.73 -4.91
N PHE A 38 -5.31 -4.93 -3.69
CA PHE A 38 -4.05 -5.62 -3.47
C PHE A 38 -4.07 -7.05 -4.03
N SER A 39 -5.13 -7.82 -3.73
CA SER A 39 -5.28 -9.18 -4.26
C SER A 39 -5.26 -9.21 -5.78
N TRP A 40 -6.06 -8.34 -6.40
CA TRP A 40 -6.11 -8.20 -7.86
C TRP A 40 -4.75 -7.83 -8.46
N THR A 41 -4.04 -6.88 -7.85
CA THR A 41 -2.71 -6.46 -8.29
C THR A 41 -1.70 -7.60 -8.15
N VAL A 42 -1.69 -8.34 -7.04
CA VAL A 42 -0.79 -9.49 -6.85
C VAL A 42 -1.04 -10.57 -7.90
N GLU A 43 -2.30 -10.90 -8.20
CA GLU A 43 -2.65 -11.84 -9.27
C GLU A 43 -2.12 -11.36 -10.63
N THR A 44 -2.33 -10.08 -10.94
CA THR A 44 -1.84 -9.45 -12.18
C THR A 44 -0.31 -9.49 -12.28
N LEU A 45 0.40 -9.26 -11.17
CA LEU A 45 1.87 -9.32 -11.12
C LEU A 45 2.37 -10.75 -11.32
N LEU A 46 1.74 -11.73 -10.70
CA LEU A 46 2.09 -13.15 -10.87
C LEU A 46 1.84 -13.62 -12.31
N LEU A 47 0.74 -13.20 -12.94
CA LEU A 47 0.47 -13.49 -14.35
C LEU A 47 1.48 -12.82 -15.28
N ARG A 48 1.95 -11.62 -14.95
CA ARG A 48 2.89 -10.84 -15.77
C ARG A 48 4.31 -11.37 -15.69
N PHE A 49 4.83 -11.60 -14.49
CA PHE A 49 6.24 -11.94 -14.26
C PHE A 49 6.46 -13.44 -14.06
N GLY A 50 5.44 -14.20 -13.64
CA GLY A 50 5.55 -15.63 -13.39
C GLY A 50 6.71 -15.95 -12.44
N LYS A 51 7.59 -16.87 -12.86
CA LYS A 51 8.74 -17.32 -12.06
C LYS A 51 9.83 -16.26 -11.87
N THR A 52 9.90 -15.25 -12.74
CA THR A 52 10.94 -14.20 -12.66
C THR A 52 10.54 -13.04 -11.75
N ILE A 53 9.38 -13.09 -11.09
CA ILE A 53 8.95 -12.06 -10.14
C ILE A 53 9.98 -11.81 -9.02
N GLY A 54 10.76 -12.84 -8.66
CA GLY A 54 11.86 -12.74 -7.71
C GLY A 54 12.98 -11.79 -8.14
N GLU A 55 13.10 -11.45 -9.42
CA GLU A 55 14.08 -10.49 -9.94
C GLU A 55 13.56 -9.05 -9.91
N GLU A 56 12.23 -8.87 -9.85
CA GLU A 56 11.58 -7.57 -9.83
C GLU A 56 11.52 -6.97 -8.41
N GLN A 57 12.71 -6.72 -7.84
CA GLN A 57 12.88 -6.29 -6.45
C GLN A 57 12.19 -4.95 -6.13
N LEU A 58 12.11 -4.01 -7.08
CA LEU A 58 11.42 -2.73 -6.88
C LEU A 58 9.90 -2.91 -6.78
N VAL A 59 9.35 -3.82 -7.57
CA VAL A 59 7.94 -4.22 -7.53
C VAL A 59 7.65 -4.92 -6.20
N LEU A 60 8.47 -5.91 -5.82
CA LEU A 60 8.33 -6.64 -4.56
C LEU A 60 8.42 -5.72 -3.33
N LYS A 61 9.29 -4.70 -3.35
CA LYS A 61 9.36 -3.69 -2.30
C LYS A 61 8.03 -2.96 -2.10
N ARG A 62 7.38 -2.53 -3.19
CA ARG A 62 6.07 -1.85 -3.12
C ARG A 62 4.97 -2.79 -2.62
N VAL A 63 4.95 -4.03 -3.11
CA VAL A 63 4.02 -5.07 -2.63
C VAL A 63 4.19 -5.29 -1.12
N ALA A 64 5.42 -5.39 -0.64
CA ALA A 64 5.72 -5.55 0.79
C ALA A 64 5.25 -4.35 1.62
N ASN A 65 5.47 -3.12 1.14
CA ASN A 65 5.00 -1.92 1.83
C ASN A 65 3.47 -1.89 1.98
N ILE A 66 2.73 -2.23 0.92
CA ILE A 66 1.25 -2.31 0.98
C ILE A 66 0.83 -3.38 1.99
N LEU A 67 1.49 -4.54 1.98
CA LEU A 67 1.18 -5.63 2.91
C LEU A 67 1.42 -5.25 4.37
N ILE A 68 2.50 -4.53 4.67
CA ILE A 68 2.78 -4.01 6.02
C ILE A 68 1.67 -3.07 6.48
N ASN A 69 1.24 -2.15 5.61
CA ASN A 69 0.15 -1.22 5.90
C ASN A 69 -1.18 -1.96 6.12
N LEU A 70 -1.52 -2.94 5.27
CA LEU A 70 -2.72 -3.78 5.44
C LEU A 70 -2.71 -4.51 6.78
N TYR A 71 -1.59 -5.12 7.17
CA TYR A 71 -1.46 -5.78 8.46
C TYR A 71 -1.62 -4.78 9.63
N GLY A 72 -0.99 -3.60 9.52
CA GLY A 72 -1.13 -2.52 10.49
C GLY A 72 -2.59 -2.08 10.64
N MET A 73 -3.31 -1.89 9.54
CA MET A 73 -4.73 -1.50 9.53
C MET A 73 -5.58 -2.55 10.26
N THR A 74 -5.39 -3.83 9.96
CA THR A 74 -6.09 -4.94 10.65
C THR A 74 -5.80 -4.95 12.14
N ALA A 75 -4.54 -4.77 12.54
CA ALA A 75 -4.13 -4.80 13.94
C ALA A 75 -4.78 -3.66 14.74
N VAL A 76 -4.76 -2.41 14.24
CA VAL A 76 -5.35 -1.27 14.96
C VAL A 76 -6.86 -1.34 15.02
N LEU A 77 -7.53 -1.86 13.98
CA LEU A 77 -8.98 -2.06 13.97
C LEU A 77 -9.40 -3.14 14.98
N SER A 78 -8.65 -4.24 15.05
CA SER A 78 -8.88 -5.30 16.03
C SER A 78 -8.71 -4.78 17.46
N GLN A 79 -7.63 -4.05 17.72
CA GLN A 79 -7.35 -3.46 19.02
C GLN A 79 -8.43 -2.46 19.45
N ALA A 80 -8.77 -1.50 18.60
CA ALA A 80 -9.76 -0.48 18.93
C ALA A 80 -11.15 -1.08 19.12
N SER A 81 -11.54 -2.08 18.30
CA SER A 81 -12.80 -2.81 18.49
C SER A 81 -12.85 -3.52 19.84
N LEU A 82 -11.76 -4.19 20.22
CA LEU A 82 -11.66 -4.85 21.52
C LEU A 82 -11.72 -3.86 22.68
N SER A 83 -11.03 -2.72 22.59
CA SER A 83 -11.05 -1.67 23.61
C SER A 83 -12.47 -1.13 23.86
N ILE A 84 -13.27 -0.99 22.79
CA ILE A 84 -14.69 -0.62 22.91
C ILE A 84 -15.48 -1.75 23.56
N CYS A 85 -15.34 -2.99 23.10
CA CYS A 85 -16.08 -4.15 23.62
C CYS A 85 -15.81 -4.40 25.11
N ILE A 86 -14.59 -4.18 25.58
CA ILE A 86 -14.21 -4.31 27.00
C ILE A 86 -14.66 -3.08 27.82
N GLY A 87 -14.88 -1.93 27.18
CA GLY A 87 -15.29 -0.69 27.85
C GLY A 87 -14.15 0.05 28.52
N LEU A 88 -12.96 0.11 27.91
CA LEU A 88 -11.82 0.86 28.46
C LEU A 88 -12.08 2.38 28.44
N CYS A 89 -11.69 3.09 29.51
CA CYS A 89 -11.99 4.52 29.71
C CYS A 89 -11.51 5.48 28.61
N LYS A 90 -10.54 5.08 27.77
CA LYS A 90 -9.96 5.92 26.72
C LYS A 90 -10.19 5.35 25.31
N HIS A 91 -11.20 4.49 25.14
CA HIS A 91 -11.50 3.87 23.85
C HIS A 91 -11.72 4.90 22.72
N ASP A 92 -12.23 6.10 23.03
CA ASP A 92 -12.48 7.14 22.03
C ASP A 92 -11.19 7.64 21.37
N HIS A 93 -10.11 7.68 22.15
CA HIS A 93 -8.79 8.05 21.63
C HIS A 93 -8.19 6.93 20.78
N GLU A 94 -8.38 5.66 21.16
CA GLU A 94 -7.97 4.52 20.35
C GLU A 94 -8.72 4.45 19.02
N VAL A 95 -10.02 4.75 19.03
CA VAL A 95 -10.84 4.87 17.81
C VAL A 95 -10.29 5.96 16.91
N LEU A 96 -10.01 7.16 17.46
CA LEU A 96 -9.46 8.26 16.68
C LEU A 96 -8.10 7.91 16.06
N LEU A 97 -7.22 7.26 16.83
CA LEU A 97 -5.92 6.80 16.35
C LEU A 97 -6.08 5.77 15.23
N ALA A 98 -6.93 4.76 15.43
CA ALA A 98 -7.19 3.72 14.44
C ALA A 98 -7.75 4.31 13.14
N SER A 99 -8.75 5.18 13.22
CA SER A 99 -9.34 5.83 12.05
C SER A 99 -8.35 6.72 11.30
N THR A 100 -7.51 7.46 12.02
CA THR A 100 -6.48 8.32 11.41
C THR A 100 -5.43 7.48 10.69
N PHE A 101 -4.92 6.42 11.36
CA PHE A 101 -3.95 5.50 10.77
C PHE A 101 -4.53 4.80 9.53
N CYS A 102 -5.74 4.27 9.62
CA CYS A 102 -6.40 3.61 8.48
C CYS A 102 -6.64 4.57 7.30
N ALA A 103 -6.97 5.84 7.56
CA ALA A 103 -7.11 6.82 6.50
C ALA A 103 -5.78 7.10 5.78
N GLU A 104 -4.70 7.31 6.52
CA GLU A 104 -3.38 7.56 5.93
C GLU A 104 -2.86 6.33 5.16
N ALA A 105 -2.89 5.16 5.79
CA ALA A 105 -2.48 3.90 5.17
C ALA A 105 -3.28 3.61 3.90
N TYR A 106 -4.57 3.95 3.89
CA TYR A 106 -5.42 3.78 2.70
C TYR A 106 -4.90 4.60 1.50
N PHE A 107 -4.62 5.88 1.69
CA PHE A 107 -4.10 6.72 0.60
C PHE A 107 -2.70 6.29 0.14
N GLN A 108 -1.82 5.93 1.08
CA GLN A 108 -0.49 5.42 0.75
C GLN A 108 -0.56 4.13 -0.06
N ASN A 109 -1.51 3.24 0.28
CA ASN A 109 -1.71 1.97 -0.43
C ASN A 109 -2.25 2.20 -1.84
N LEU A 110 -3.26 3.06 -2.02
CA LEU A 110 -3.79 3.39 -3.34
C LEU A 110 -2.71 3.96 -4.27
N PHE A 111 -1.89 4.86 -3.76
CA PHE A 111 -0.76 5.40 -4.52
C PHE A 111 0.29 4.33 -4.85
N SER A 112 0.59 3.43 -3.91
CA SER A 112 1.53 2.34 -4.17
C SER A 112 0.99 1.33 -5.19
N LEU A 113 -0.34 1.09 -5.18
CA LEU A 113 -1.04 0.23 -6.12
C LEU A 113 -1.05 0.82 -7.53
N SER A 114 -1.26 2.14 -7.68
CA SER A 114 -1.20 2.81 -8.99
C SER A 114 0.18 2.67 -9.64
N GLN A 115 1.25 2.69 -8.83
CA GLN A 115 2.62 2.49 -9.31
C GLN A 115 2.94 1.05 -9.78
N LEU A 116 2.15 0.07 -9.37
CA LEU A 116 2.32 -1.34 -9.73
C LEU A 116 1.61 -1.72 -11.05
N ASP A 117 0.79 -0.82 -11.61
CA ASP A 117 0.09 -1.08 -12.86
C ASP A 117 1.06 -1.14 -14.08
N LYS A 118 0.65 -1.82 -15.15
CA LYS A 118 1.50 -2.16 -16.31
C LYS A 118 2.15 -0.97 -16.98
N TYR A 119 1.44 0.14 -17.03
CA TYR A 119 1.86 1.35 -17.72
C TYR A 119 1.94 2.53 -16.76
N ALA A 120 2.26 2.29 -15.49
CA ALA A 120 2.33 3.36 -14.50
C ALA A 120 3.43 4.37 -14.89
N PRO A 121 3.07 5.54 -15.46
CA PRO A 121 4.05 6.52 -15.90
C PRO A 121 4.72 7.23 -14.70
N GLU A 122 4.15 7.03 -13.52
CA GLU A 122 4.58 7.61 -12.25
C GLU A 122 5.73 6.85 -11.58
N ASN A 123 6.05 5.62 -12.03
CA ASN A 123 7.17 4.90 -11.44
C ASN A 123 8.51 5.39 -12.04
N LEU A 124 9.47 5.67 -11.16
CA LEU A 124 10.80 6.16 -11.55
C LEU A 124 11.80 5.01 -11.73
N ASP A 125 11.32 3.78 -11.96
CA ASP A 125 12.13 2.57 -11.89
C ASP A 125 13.23 2.55 -12.94
N GLU A 126 12.91 2.94 -14.18
CA GLU A 126 13.89 3.03 -15.26
C GLU A 126 14.96 4.08 -14.97
N GLN A 127 14.55 5.23 -14.41
CA GLN A 127 15.44 6.33 -14.08
C GLN A 127 16.38 5.94 -12.94
N ILE A 128 15.85 5.30 -11.89
CA ILE A 128 16.63 4.74 -10.78
C ILE A 128 17.62 3.69 -11.31
N LYS A 129 17.18 2.75 -12.14
CA LYS A 129 18.06 1.73 -12.73
C LYS A 129 19.17 2.39 -13.57
N LYS A 130 18.85 3.43 -14.36
CA LYS A 130 19.82 4.16 -15.18
C LYS A 130 20.84 4.92 -14.34
N MET A 131 20.39 5.69 -13.35
CA MET A 131 21.28 6.41 -12.43
C MET A 131 22.21 5.44 -11.69
N SER A 132 21.67 4.34 -11.16
CA SER A 132 22.45 3.32 -10.46
C SER A 132 23.53 2.70 -11.35
N ARG A 133 23.22 2.39 -12.62
CA ARG A 133 24.23 1.89 -13.57
C ARG A 133 25.35 2.90 -13.80
N GLN A 134 25.02 4.16 -14.04
CA GLN A 134 26.02 5.20 -14.28
C GLN A 134 26.95 5.40 -13.07
N ILE A 135 26.39 5.34 -11.85
CA ILE A 135 27.16 5.49 -10.61
C ILE A 135 28.09 4.28 -10.43
N LEU A 136 27.60 3.08 -10.71
CA LEU A 136 28.39 1.84 -10.59
C LEU A 136 29.52 1.76 -11.62
N GLU A 137 29.29 2.22 -12.85
CA GLU A 137 30.28 2.29 -13.93
C GLU A 137 31.42 3.26 -13.58
N LYS A 138 31.09 4.46 -13.10
CA LYS A 138 32.08 5.49 -12.74
C LYS A 138 32.72 5.27 -11.37
N ARG A 139 32.09 4.46 -10.49
CA ARG A 139 32.48 4.22 -9.09
C ARG A 139 32.74 5.50 -8.28
N THR A 140 32.18 6.62 -8.72
CA THR A 140 32.39 7.97 -8.18
C THR A 140 31.10 8.77 -8.32
N TYR A 141 30.99 9.86 -7.57
CA TYR A 141 29.91 10.82 -7.78
C TYR A 141 30.07 11.48 -9.16
N ILE A 142 29.00 11.44 -9.95
CA ILE A 142 29.06 11.78 -11.38
C ILE A 142 28.99 13.28 -11.62
N CYS A 143 28.20 13.99 -10.82
CA CYS A 143 27.92 15.39 -11.06
C CYS A 143 29.16 16.21 -10.69
N ALA A 144 29.56 17.11 -11.60
CA ALA A 144 30.61 18.07 -11.33
C ALA A 144 30.20 19.00 -10.19
N HIS A 145 31.19 19.55 -9.48
CA HIS A 145 30.90 20.56 -8.47
C HIS A 145 30.37 21.81 -9.17
N PRO A 146 29.35 22.52 -8.63
CA PRO A 146 28.80 23.73 -9.25
C PRO A 146 29.79 24.88 -9.51
N LEU A 147 31.00 24.80 -8.95
CA LEU A 147 32.09 25.78 -9.10
C LEU A 147 33.23 25.29 -10.01
N ASP A 148 33.12 24.10 -10.58
CA ASP A 148 34.12 23.61 -11.53
C ASP A 148 34.07 24.47 -12.80
N ARG A 149 35.23 25.01 -13.20
CA ARG A 149 35.34 25.82 -14.41
C ARG A 149 35.36 24.91 -15.64
N THR A 150 34.38 25.08 -16.53
CA THR A 150 34.47 24.60 -17.91
C THR A 150 35.41 25.55 -18.66
N TYR A 151 36.63 25.08 -18.94
CA TYR A 151 37.60 25.83 -19.76
C TYR A 151 37.16 25.90 -21.21
#